data_AF-X1C8M3-F1
#
_entry.id   AF-X1C8M3-F1
#
_cell.length_a   1.000
_cell.length_b   1.000
_cell.length_c   1.000
_cell.angle_alpha   90.00
_cell.angle_beta   90.00
_cell.angle_gamma   90.00
#
_symmetry.space_group_name_H-M   'P 1'
#
loop_
_entity.id
_entity.type
_entity.pdbx_description
1 polymer ?
#
loop_
_entity_poly.entity_id
_entity_poly.type
_entity_poly.pdbx_seq_one_letter_code
_entity_poly.pdbx_strand_id
1 'polypeptide(L)'
;MSKFYNTSVSRVPNTGGSVQLTVGTTGGVANQAHQPTSTPCKRVWIMPSADTTRVNIGSACTGTTIGMRLASTTIPVMIEIDDINKLYFYGSSNNETIDILWRE
;
A
#
# COMPACT_ATOMS: atom_id res chain seq x y z
N MET A 1 35.03 -9.66 -19.08
CA MET A 1 33.73 -9.22 -18.52
C MET A 1 32.71 -10.31 -18.86
N SER A 2 32.35 -11.18 -17.91
CA SER A 2 31.49 -12.34 -18.15
C SER A 2 30.04 -11.89 -18.33
N LYS A 3 29.42 -12.26 -19.45
CA LYS A 3 28.00 -12.06 -19.73
C LYS A 3 27.21 -13.17 -19.04
N PHE A 4 26.35 -12.81 -18.09
CA PHE A 4 25.35 -13.73 -17.57
C PHE A 4 24.17 -13.79 -18.55
N TYR A 5 23.99 -14.96 -19.18
CA TYR A 5 22.81 -15.28 -19.96
C TYR A 5 21.70 -15.70 -18.99
N ASN A 6 20.65 -14.88 -18.84
CA ASN A 6 19.46 -15.26 -18.10
C ASN A 6 18.50 -16.00 -19.05
N THR A 7 18.57 -17.32 -19.03
CA THR A 7 17.70 -18.20 -19.82
C THR A 7 16.37 -18.41 -19.09
N SER A 8 15.33 -17.74 -19.60
CA SER A 8 13.97 -18.24 -19.68
C SER A 8 13.29 -18.73 -18.40
N VAL A 9 12.80 -17.79 -17.57
CA VAL A 9 11.55 -18.00 -16.81
C VAL A 9 10.71 -16.73 -16.87
N SER A 10 9.79 -16.71 -17.83
CA SER A 10 8.57 -15.89 -17.90
C SER A 10 8.71 -14.36 -17.77
N ARG A 11 8.08 -13.67 -18.72
CA ARG A 11 7.90 -12.22 -18.80
C ARG A 11 7.09 -11.70 -17.60
N VAL A 12 7.65 -11.66 -16.39
CA VAL A 12 7.10 -10.84 -15.32
C VAL A 12 7.58 -9.43 -15.62
N PRO A 13 6.69 -8.49 -16.01
CA PRO A 13 7.07 -7.09 -16.01
C PRO A 13 7.62 -6.82 -14.61
N ASN A 14 8.90 -6.47 -14.51
CA ASN A 14 9.47 -6.04 -13.24
C ASN A 14 9.09 -4.56 -13.01
N THR A 15 7.85 -4.22 -13.32
CA THR A 15 7.26 -2.89 -13.22
C THR A 15 6.50 -2.80 -11.91
N GLY A 16 6.50 -1.60 -11.35
CA GLY A 16 6.07 -1.33 -9.99
C GLY A 16 6.50 0.07 -9.60
N GLY A 17 6.17 0.46 -8.38
CA GLY A 17 6.48 1.79 -7.88
C GLY A 17 6.37 1.87 -6.36
N SER A 18 6.70 3.03 -5.83
CA SER A 18 6.55 3.33 -4.42
C SER A 18 5.95 4.71 -4.20
N VAL A 19 5.14 4.84 -3.15
CA VAL A 19 4.58 6.12 -2.72
C VAL A 19 4.56 6.18 -1.20
N GLN A 20 4.86 7.35 -0.65
CA GLN A 20 4.62 7.66 0.75
C GLN A 20 3.33 8.48 0.85
N LEU A 21 2.42 8.06 1.71
CA LEU A 21 1.18 8.76 1.98
C LEU A 21 1.21 9.30 3.41
N THR A 22 0.83 10.55 3.59
CA THR A 22 0.52 11.08 4.92
C THR A 22 -0.96 10.88 5.18
N VAL A 23 -1.29 10.18 6.26
CA VAL A 23 -2.65 9.96 6.71
C VAL A 23 -2.96 10.78 7.96
N GLY A 24 -4.20 11.23 8.07
CA GLY A 24 -4.67 12.09 9.16
C GLY A 24 -6.11 11.77 9.57
N THR A 25 -6.58 12.47 10.61
CA THR A 25 -7.87 12.23 11.25
C THR A 25 -9.07 12.82 10.51
N THR A 26 -8.84 13.64 9.48
CA THR A 26 -9.88 14.52 8.95
C THR A 26 -10.92 13.75 8.13
N GLY A 27 -12.02 13.37 8.80
CA GLY A 27 -13.33 13.14 8.18
C GLY A 27 -13.81 11.69 8.07
N GLY A 28 -13.07 10.69 8.56
CA GLY A 28 -13.47 9.28 8.35
C GLY A 28 -13.49 8.87 6.86
N VAL A 29 -12.87 9.68 6.00
CA VAL A 29 -12.65 9.40 4.59
C VAL A 29 -11.21 8.94 4.47
N ALA A 30 -11.07 7.71 4.03
CA ALA A 30 -9.77 7.11 3.90
C ALA A 30 -8.90 7.86 2.89
N ASN A 31 -7.64 8.03 3.25
CA ASN A 31 -6.62 8.45 2.30
C ASN A 31 -6.48 7.27 1.34
N GLN A 32 -7.09 7.39 0.17
CA GLN A 32 -6.78 6.49 -0.93
C GLN A 32 -5.33 6.75 -1.32
N ALA A 33 -4.63 5.73 -1.81
CA ALA A 33 -3.31 5.91 -2.41
C ALA A 33 -3.32 6.76 -3.71
N HIS A 34 -4.40 7.52 -3.93
CA HIS A 34 -4.89 8.11 -5.17
C HIS A 34 -3.73 8.57 -6.06
N GLN A 35 -3.35 7.70 -6.98
CA GLN A 35 -2.81 8.16 -8.24
C GLN A 35 -4.00 8.64 -9.07
N PRO A 36 -3.90 9.76 -9.81
CA PRO A 36 -5.00 10.32 -10.60
C PRO A 36 -5.58 9.35 -11.65
N THR A 37 -4.90 8.23 -11.89
CA THR A 37 -5.32 7.13 -12.75
C THR A 37 -5.23 5.80 -12.00
N SER A 38 -6.10 4.84 -12.38
CA SER A 38 -5.96 3.43 -11.98
C SER A 38 -4.50 2.99 -12.12
N THR A 39 -3.95 2.38 -11.07
CA THR A 39 -2.56 1.89 -11.07
C THR A 39 -2.60 0.40 -10.78
N PRO A 40 -2.70 -0.42 -11.85
CA PRO A 40 -2.73 -1.86 -11.73
C PRO A 40 -1.53 -2.39 -10.95
N CYS A 41 -1.77 -3.41 -10.13
CA CYS A 41 -0.72 -4.15 -9.47
C CYS A 41 -1.17 -5.60 -9.26
N LYS A 42 -0.29 -6.47 -8.78
CA LYS A 42 -0.62 -7.82 -8.32
C LYS A 42 -0.46 -7.99 -6.83
N ARG A 43 0.35 -7.13 -6.22
CA ARG A 43 0.69 -7.17 -4.81
C ARG A 43 1.23 -5.83 -4.35
N VAL A 44 0.99 -5.55 -3.09
CA VAL A 44 1.50 -4.38 -2.38
C VAL A 44 2.18 -4.79 -1.08
N TRP A 45 3.17 -4.01 -0.69
CA TRP A 45 3.82 -4.05 0.61
C TRP A 45 3.59 -2.72 1.28
N ILE A 46 3.12 -2.78 2.53
CA ILE A 46 2.68 -1.61 3.28
C ILE A 46 3.46 -1.54 4.58
N MET A 47 4.04 -0.38 4.86
CA MET A 47 4.79 -0.10 6.09
C MET A 47 4.24 1.18 6.73
N PRO A 48 3.46 1.07 7.82
CA PRO A 48 2.98 2.24 8.54
C PRO A 48 4.05 2.76 9.51
N SER A 49 4.05 4.07 9.74
CA SER A 49 4.88 4.72 10.76
C SER A 49 4.33 4.57 12.18
N ALA A 50 3.10 4.05 12.33
CA ALA A 50 2.41 3.94 13.62
C ALA A 50 1.51 2.69 13.68
N ASP A 51 1.39 2.11 14.88
CA ASP A 51 0.53 0.94 15.16
C ASP A 51 -0.97 1.26 15.15
N THR A 52 -1.33 2.52 14.91
CA THR A 52 -2.70 3.02 14.90
C THR A 52 -3.29 3.06 13.50
N THR A 53 -2.46 2.84 12.49
CA THR A 53 -2.86 2.85 11.09
C THR A 53 -3.73 1.63 10.77
N ARG A 54 -4.77 1.86 9.97
CA ARG A 54 -5.67 0.81 9.44
C ARG A 54 -5.70 0.85 7.92
N VAL A 55 -5.90 -0.32 7.31
CA VAL A 55 -6.12 -0.49 5.87
C VAL A 55 -7.38 -1.28 5.58
N ASN A 56 -8.06 -0.93 4.49
CA ASN A 56 -9.20 -1.66 3.97
C ASN A 56 -9.15 -1.67 2.44
N ILE A 57 -9.85 -2.61 1.83
CA ILE A 57 -9.83 -2.84 0.38
C ILE A 57 -11.24 -2.63 -0.16
N GLY A 58 -11.38 -1.75 -1.16
CA GLY A 58 -12.63 -1.50 -1.87
C GLY A 58 -13.66 -0.64 -1.12
N SER A 59 -13.40 -0.26 0.14
CA SER A 59 -14.23 0.69 0.87
C SER A 59 -13.44 1.47 1.92
N ALA A 60 -13.93 2.66 2.29
CA ALA A 60 -13.26 3.54 3.24
C ALA A 60 -13.03 2.87 4.60
N CYS A 61 -11.85 3.07 5.19
CA CYS A 61 -11.60 2.75 6.59
C CYS A 61 -12.37 3.68 7.52
N THR A 62 -12.80 3.17 8.68
CA THR A 62 -13.28 4.00 9.78
C THR A 62 -12.37 3.81 10.99
N GLY A 63 -12.24 4.84 11.83
CA GLY A 63 -11.28 4.81 12.93
C GLY A 63 -11.51 3.72 13.98
N THR A 64 -12.72 3.15 14.03
CA THR A 64 -13.14 2.26 15.12
C THR A 64 -13.56 0.86 14.68
N THR A 65 -14.05 0.66 13.45
CA THR A 65 -14.78 -0.58 13.09
C THR A 65 -14.45 -1.19 11.73
N ILE A 66 -13.89 -0.42 10.79
CA ILE A 66 -13.66 -0.88 9.42
C ILE A 66 -12.18 -0.76 9.07
N GLY A 67 -11.56 -1.90 8.81
CA GLY A 67 -10.16 -2.01 8.36
C GLY A 67 -9.29 -2.88 9.27
N MET A 68 -8.34 -3.56 8.64
CA MET A 68 -7.28 -4.33 9.31
C MET A 68 -6.28 -3.35 9.94
N ARG A 69 -5.97 -3.57 11.21
CA ARG A 69 -4.94 -2.80 11.92
C ARG A 69 -3.57 -3.25 11.42
N LEU A 70 -2.73 -2.28 11.06
CA LEU A 70 -1.35 -2.53 10.66
C LEU A 70 -0.43 -2.28 11.85
N ALA A 71 0.60 -3.11 11.98
CA ALA A 71 1.65 -2.91 12.96
C ALA A 71 2.83 -2.18 12.30
N SER A 72 3.36 -1.17 12.98
CA SER A 72 4.60 -0.49 12.62
C SER A 72 5.78 -1.37 13.05
N THR A 73 6.18 -2.24 12.13
CA THR A 73 7.32 -3.14 12.31
C THR A 73 8.28 -3.01 11.14
N THR A 74 9.45 -3.65 11.25
CA THR A 74 10.41 -3.73 10.14
C THR A 74 9.96 -4.68 9.03
N ILE A 75 8.89 -5.45 9.24
CA ILE A 75 8.35 -6.40 8.26
C ILE A 75 7.11 -5.77 7.61
N PRO A 76 7.13 -5.55 6.28
CA PRO A 76 5.97 -5.00 5.59
C PRO A 76 4.80 -5.98 5.58
N VAL A 77 3.59 -5.44 5.68
CA VAL A 77 2.37 -6.21 5.45
C VAL A 77 2.17 -6.36 3.95
N MET A 78 2.08 -7.59 3.47
CA MET A 78 1.86 -7.91 2.07
C MET A 78 0.39 -8.21 1.81
N ILE A 79 -0.19 -7.58 0.78
CA ILE A 79 -1.57 -7.78 0.37
C ILE A 79 -1.62 -8.00 -1.14
N GLU A 80 -2.36 -9.02 -1.58
CA GLU A 80 -2.66 -9.26 -2.99
C GLU A 80 -3.90 -8.46 -3.40
N ILE A 81 -3.71 -7.52 -4.33
CA ILE A 81 -4.77 -6.69 -4.92
C ILE A 81 -4.40 -6.42 -6.38
N ASP A 82 -5.39 -6.06 -7.18
CA ASP A 82 -5.29 -5.80 -8.62
C ASP A 82 -5.06 -4.31 -8.96
N ASP A 83 -5.29 -3.40 -8.02
CA ASP A 83 -5.09 -1.95 -8.18
C ASP A 83 -4.84 -1.29 -6.82
N ILE A 84 -3.77 -0.48 -6.71
CA ILE A 84 -3.44 0.22 -5.46
C ILE A 84 -4.53 1.21 -5.04
N ASN A 85 -5.31 1.73 -5.99
CA ASN A 85 -6.39 2.66 -5.71
C ASN A 85 -7.57 2.01 -4.97
N LYS A 86 -7.59 0.68 -4.84
CA LYS A 86 -8.54 -0.02 -3.97
C LYS A 86 -8.17 0.06 -2.50
N LEU A 87 -6.96 0.53 -2.16
CA LEU A 87 -6.53 0.67 -0.77
C LEU A 87 -7.05 1.96 -0.16
N TYR A 88 -7.60 1.81 1.03
CA TYR A 88 -8.13 2.88 1.85
C TYR A 88 -7.41 2.85 3.19
N PHE A 89 -6.82 3.98 3.60
CA PHE A 89 -6.09 4.07 4.86
C PHE A 89 -6.73 5.02 5.87
N TYR A 90 -6.60 4.68 7.15
CA TYR A 90 -6.97 5.54 8.27
C TYR A 90 -5.81 5.65 9.27
N GLY A 91 -5.52 6.85 9.74
CA GLY A 91 -4.60 7.11 10.84
C GLY A 91 -5.32 7.77 12.01
N SER A 92 -4.89 7.45 13.24
CA SER A 92 -5.48 8.00 14.47
C SER A 92 -4.96 9.40 14.83
N SER A 93 -3.80 9.76 14.29
CA SER A 93 -3.14 11.04 14.48
C SER A 93 -2.94 11.73 13.14
N ASN A 94 -2.89 13.06 13.17
CA ASN A 94 -2.45 13.83 12.01
C ASN A 94 -0.94 13.63 11.85
N ASN A 95 -0.51 13.30 10.63
CA ASN A 95 0.90 13.07 10.23
C ASN A 95 1.44 11.64 10.44
N GLU A 96 0.58 10.63 10.57
CA GLU A 96 1.04 9.24 10.39
C GLU A 96 1.41 9.06 8.91
N THR A 97 2.52 8.39 8.61
CA THR A 97 2.93 8.09 7.23
C THR A 97 2.81 6.61 6.92
N ILE A 98 2.59 6.30 5.65
CA ILE A 98 2.49 4.94 5.13
C ILE A 98 3.33 4.87 3.88
N ASP A 99 4.35 4.02 3.91
CA ASP A 99 5.13 3.68 2.73
C ASP A 99 4.47 2.49 2.04
N ILE A 100 4.21 2.64 0.74
CA ILE A 100 3.61 1.60 -0.10
C ILE A 100 4.57 1.31 -1.23
N LEU A 101 4.87 0.03 -1.43
CA LEU A 101 5.59 -0.50 -2.58
C LEU A 101 4.66 -1.46 -3.32
N TRP A 102 4.58 -1.39 -4.64
CA TRP A 102 3.75 -2.28 -5.44
C TRP A 102 4.51 -2.87 -6.64
N ARG A 103 3.99 -3.99 -7.15
CA ARG A 103 4.49 -4.66 -8.34
C ARG A 103 3.34 -5.07 -9.26
N GLU A 104 3.54 -4.97 -10.56
CA GLU A 104 2.62 -5.41 -11.62
C GLU A 104 2.73 -6.89 -12.01
#